data_AF-A0A431VTQ5-F1
#
_entry.id   AF-A0A431VTQ5-F1
#
_cell.length_a   1.000
_cell.length_b   1.000
_cell.length_c   1.000
_cell.angle_alpha   90.00
_cell.angle_beta   90.00
_cell.angle_gamma   90.00
#
_symmetry.space_group_name_H-M   'P 1'
#
loop_
_entity.id
_entity.type
_entity.pdbx_description
1 polymer ?
#
loop_
_entity_poly.entity_id
_entity_poly.type
_entity_poly.pdbx_seq_one_letter_code
_entity_poly.pdbx_strand_id
1 'polypeptide(L)'
;MNRFTLDARQLERKFLRFLQNQKSFLTVTGRENQFVSVNRDYLLIQSAKNQKPWSITRKKLRESIYYTFSKRTIVRKDVEQFSSFSSSLFAILFKCFEGMVHIKKLPSGLLRLSLKGCRVFFSGLERDPSIRQMVKEEGSSSLLLNYYYIRQNRYWTDILEDFTNVVIDSGGYSLFKKSLKKDDNEPTLFNLDDIPMITVEEYAAFIRRYQSHPSIIGFFNLDVVGDPVETKRNYQRLKELAPKATIYPVWQFSDSLEALEELVNEEHELISIGGLVPYLSTRQEVVRKKFKAIFSRFGEKTNFHFLGGGNELLLDFNLFSSDTTCYLNARKSIKQKKFYLENGERVDAPMEMSVMDVIRQNIRFLASLEKRYEPLQQRLV
;
A
#
# COMPACT_ATOMS: atom_id res chain seq x y z
N MET A 1 18.58 -4.84 -11.69
CA MET A 1 17.50 -5.85 -11.71
C MET A 1 16.61 -5.61 -10.51
N ASN A 2 15.30 -5.40 -10.68
CA ASN A 2 14.37 -5.09 -9.59
C ASN A 2 14.34 -6.25 -8.55
N ARG A 3 14.30 -5.92 -7.25
CA ARG A 3 14.16 -6.85 -6.12
C ARG A 3 13.02 -7.84 -6.33
N PHE A 4 11.85 -7.41 -6.80
CA PHE A 4 10.73 -8.34 -7.04
C PHE A 4 11.01 -9.36 -8.14
N THR A 5 11.89 -9.05 -9.09
CA THR A 5 12.33 -10.03 -10.11
C THR A 5 13.17 -11.14 -9.48
N LEU A 6 14.01 -10.80 -8.50
CA LEU A 6 14.78 -11.79 -7.72
C LEU A 6 13.84 -12.64 -6.85
N ASP A 7 12.97 -11.98 -6.08
CA ASP A 7 12.02 -12.64 -5.18
C ASP A 7 11.09 -13.59 -5.98
N ALA A 8 10.63 -13.18 -7.17
CA ALA A 8 9.81 -14.03 -8.04
C ALA A 8 10.52 -15.29 -8.53
N ARG A 9 11.82 -15.19 -8.87
CA ARG A 9 12.64 -16.36 -9.24
C ARG A 9 12.85 -17.30 -8.05
N GLN A 10 13.04 -16.75 -6.86
CA GLN A 10 13.23 -17.56 -5.65
C GLN A 10 11.96 -18.32 -5.28
N LEU A 11 10.80 -17.66 -5.30
CA LEU A 11 9.51 -18.31 -5.03
C LEU A 11 9.17 -19.36 -6.10
N GLU A 12 9.39 -19.07 -7.38
CA GLU A 12 9.18 -20.03 -8.45
C GLU A 12 10.03 -21.30 -8.26
N ARG A 13 11.32 -21.16 -7.91
CA ARG A 13 12.19 -22.30 -7.61
C ARG A 13 11.76 -23.07 -6.36
N LYS A 14 11.27 -22.39 -5.32
CA LYS A 14 10.70 -23.03 -4.12
C LYS A 14 9.48 -23.86 -4.50
N PHE A 15 8.59 -23.30 -5.31
CA PHE A 15 7.40 -23.99 -5.80
C PHE A 15 7.73 -25.20 -6.69
N LEU A 16 8.72 -25.10 -7.58
CA LEU A 16 9.14 -26.25 -8.40
C LEU A 16 9.70 -27.41 -7.56
N ARG A 17 10.50 -27.12 -6.53
CA ARG A 17 10.98 -28.14 -5.58
C ARG A 17 9.83 -28.78 -4.82
N PHE A 18 8.83 -27.98 -4.43
CA PHE A 18 7.61 -28.48 -3.83
C PHE A 18 6.90 -29.48 -4.76
N LEU A 19 6.73 -29.16 -6.05
CA LEU A 19 6.07 -30.06 -7.02
C LEU A 19 6.85 -31.36 -7.30
N GLN A 20 8.18 -31.33 -7.20
CA GLN A 20 9.00 -32.54 -7.31
C GLN A 20 8.74 -33.52 -6.16
N ASN A 21 8.45 -33.00 -4.97
CA ASN A 21 8.16 -33.80 -3.77
C ASN A 21 6.68 -34.15 -3.64
N GLN A 22 5.78 -33.25 -4.06
CA GLN A 22 4.34 -33.41 -4.02
C GLN A 22 3.76 -33.30 -5.42
N LYS A 23 3.28 -34.42 -5.96
CA LYS A 23 2.73 -34.49 -7.31
C LYS A 23 1.37 -33.82 -7.48
N SER A 24 0.78 -33.26 -6.43
CA SER A 24 -0.46 -32.50 -6.52
C SER A 24 -0.54 -31.38 -5.49
N PHE A 25 -1.45 -30.43 -5.74
CA PHE A 25 -1.79 -29.34 -4.84
C PHE A 25 -3.25 -28.92 -5.02
N LEU A 26 -3.83 -28.35 -3.96
CA LEU A 26 -5.23 -27.93 -3.98
C LEU A 26 -5.37 -26.49 -4.44
N THR A 27 -6.45 -26.22 -5.17
CA THR A 27 -6.99 -24.87 -5.33
C THR A 27 -7.50 -24.35 -3.99
N VAL A 28 -7.72 -23.04 -3.89
CA VAL A 28 -8.30 -22.40 -2.69
C VAL A 28 -9.69 -22.97 -2.36
N THR A 29 -10.41 -23.52 -3.34
CA THR A 29 -11.71 -24.18 -3.15
C THR A 29 -11.62 -25.70 -2.96
N GLY A 30 -10.42 -26.24 -2.74
CA GLY A 30 -10.20 -27.67 -2.44
C GLY A 30 -10.14 -28.61 -3.64
N ARG A 31 -10.23 -28.11 -4.88
CA ARG A 31 -10.06 -28.94 -6.08
C ARG A 31 -8.60 -29.28 -6.33
N GLU A 32 -8.31 -30.52 -6.69
CA GLU A 32 -6.94 -30.97 -6.95
C GLU A 32 -6.41 -30.52 -8.33
N ASN A 33 -5.14 -30.09 -8.34
CA ASN A 33 -4.32 -29.96 -9.54
C ASN A 33 -3.15 -30.94 -9.42
N GLN A 34 -2.97 -31.77 -10.43
CA GLN A 34 -1.88 -32.73 -10.53
C GLN A 34 -0.75 -32.15 -11.38
N PHE A 35 0.46 -32.27 -10.87
CA PHE A 35 1.68 -31.94 -11.59
C PHE A 35 2.01 -33.07 -12.55
N VAL A 36 2.15 -32.73 -13.84
CA VAL A 36 2.45 -33.71 -14.89
C VAL A 36 3.94 -33.72 -15.17
N SER A 37 4.52 -32.55 -15.51
CA SER A 37 5.95 -32.42 -15.76
C SER A 37 6.40 -30.95 -15.73
N VAL A 38 7.71 -30.76 -15.58
CA VAL A 38 8.38 -29.46 -15.73
C VAL A 38 9.56 -29.64 -16.67
N ASN A 39 9.79 -28.67 -17.53
CA ASN A 39 11.04 -28.57 -18.27
C ASN A 39 11.67 -27.18 -18.09
N ARG A 40 12.66 -26.86 -18.92
CA ARG A 40 13.38 -25.58 -18.84
C ARG A 40 12.45 -24.38 -19.03
N ASP A 41 11.36 -24.51 -19.77
CA ASP A 41 10.57 -23.39 -20.29
C ASP A 41 9.12 -23.36 -19.77
N TYR A 42 8.52 -24.50 -19.45
CA TYR A 42 7.12 -24.60 -19.02
C TYR A 42 6.88 -25.63 -17.90
N LEU A 43 5.72 -25.48 -17.26
CA LEU A 43 5.11 -26.45 -16.35
C LEU A 43 3.83 -27.00 -17.00
N LEU A 44 3.61 -28.30 -16.90
CA LEU A 44 2.35 -28.96 -17.27
C LEU A 44 1.58 -29.37 -16.02
N ILE A 45 0.34 -28.91 -15.95
CA ILE A 45 -0.56 -29.16 -14.81
C ILE A 45 -1.88 -29.66 -15.37
N GLN A 46 -2.44 -30.66 -14.70
CA GLN A 46 -3.74 -31.22 -15.03
C GLN A 46 -4.70 -30.93 -13.88
N SER A 47 -5.82 -30.26 -14.15
CA SER A 47 -6.86 -30.08 -13.13
C SER A 47 -7.76 -31.31 -13.10
N ALA A 48 -8.33 -31.65 -11.94
CA ALA A 48 -9.24 -32.81 -11.82
C ALA A 48 -10.44 -32.78 -12.79
N LYS A 49 -10.82 -31.59 -13.30
CA LYS A 49 -11.93 -31.43 -14.27
C LYS A 49 -11.51 -31.62 -15.73
N ASN A 50 -10.23 -31.42 -16.05
CA ASN A 50 -9.76 -31.42 -17.43
C ASN A 50 -8.89 -32.65 -17.69
N GLN A 51 -9.26 -33.45 -18.67
CA GLN A 51 -8.44 -34.60 -19.10
C GLN A 51 -7.13 -34.17 -19.77
N LYS A 52 -7.09 -32.98 -20.39
CA LYS A 52 -5.91 -32.45 -21.07
C LYS A 52 -5.08 -31.56 -20.11
N PRO A 53 -3.78 -31.84 -19.92
CA PRO A 53 -2.88 -30.93 -19.22
C PRO A 53 -2.81 -29.57 -19.92
N TRP A 54 -2.72 -28.51 -19.14
CA TRP A 54 -2.47 -27.16 -19.63
C TRP A 54 -1.04 -26.74 -19.27
N SER A 55 -0.48 -25.85 -20.08
CA SER A 55 0.88 -25.36 -19.92
C SER A 55 0.92 -23.91 -19.44
N ILE A 56 1.91 -23.60 -18.60
CA ILE A 56 2.32 -22.24 -18.30
C ILE A 56 3.82 -22.11 -18.47
N THR A 57 4.24 -21.08 -19.21
CA THR A 57 5.68 -20.80 -19.33
C THR A 57 6.21 -20.29 -17.99
N ARG A 58 7.43 -20.68 -17.65
CA ARG A 58 8.12 -20.22 -16.45
C ARG A 58 8.34 -18.70 -16.46
N LYS A 59 8.39 -18.08 -17.65
CA LYS A 59 8.40 -16.62 -17.80
C LYS A 59 7.09 -16.02 -17.28
N LYS A 60 5.94 -16.48 -17.77
CA LYS A 60 4.62 -16.02 -17.34
C LYS A 60 4.34 -16.27 -15.85
N LEU A 61 4.79 -17.41 -15.31
CA LEU A 61 4.69 -17.68 -13.88
C LEU A 61 5.53 -16.68 -13.05
N ARG A 62 6.75 -16.36 -13.48
CA ARG A 62 7.57 -15.34 -12.79
C ARG A 62 6.97 -13.95 -12.92
N GLU A 63 6.39 -13.61 -14.07
CA GLU A 63 5.67 -12.34 -14.28
C GLU A 63 4.44 -12.24 -13.38
N SER A 64 3.67 -13.32 -13.21
CA SER A 64 2.51 -13.32 -12.31
C SER A 64 2.92 -13.25 -10.83
N ILE A 65 4.00 -13.91 -10.42
CA ILE A 65 4.56 -13.77 -9.06
C ILE A 65 5.08 -12.35 -8.82
N TYR A 66 5.81 -11.77 -9.78
CA TYR A 66 6.26 -10.39 -9.74
C TYR A 66 5.08 -9.43 -9.60
N TYR A 67 4.03 -9.63 -10.40
CA TYR A 67 2.80 -8.83 -10.34
C TYR A 67 2.17 -8.91 -8.94
N THR A 68 2.09 -10.09 -8.34
CA THR A 68 1.59 -10.25 -6.96
C THR A 68 2.42 -9.48 -5.94
N PHE A 69 3.77 -9.47 -6.04
CA PHE A 69 4.61 -8.63 -5.17
C PHE A 69 4.36 -7.14 -5.38
N SER A 70 4.24 -6.71 -6.64
CA SER A 70 4.03 -5.31 -7.00
C SER A 70 2.67 -4.80 -6.53
N LYS A 71 1.58 -5.48 -6.91
CA LYS A 71 0.20 -5.13 -6.57
C LYS A 71 -0.16 -5.42 -5.12
N ARG A 72 0.49 -6.42 -4.51
CA ARG A 72 0.23 -6.99 -3.17
C ARG A 72 -1.16 -7.58 -2.96
N THR A 73 -2.15 -7.24 -3.76
CA THR A 73 -3.49 -7.82 -3.73
C THR A 73 -3.95 -8.12 -5.14
N ILE A 74 -4.49 -9.32 -5.34
CA ILE A 74 -4.98 -9.78 -6.64
C ILE A 74 -6.27 -10.57 -6.47
N VAL A 75 -7.15 -10.46 -7.45
CA VAL A 75 -8.29 -11.35 -7.66
C VAL A 75 -8.03 -12.23 -8.88
N ARG A 76 -8.88 -13.24 -9.11
CA ARG A 76 -8.75 -14.14 -10.26
C ARG A 76 -8.69 -13.38 -11.60
N LYS A 77 -9.49 -12.32 -11.75
CA LYS A 77 -9.55 -11.49 -12.97
C LYS A 77 -8.20 -10.88 -13.32
N ASP A 78 -7.42 -10.44 -12.32
CA ASP A 78 -6.10 -9.87 -12.55
C ASP A 78 -5.12 -10.88 -13.15
N VAL A 79 -5.32 -12.17 -12.85
CA VAL A 79 -4.44 -13.25 -13.27
C VAL A 79 -4.72 -13.70 -14.72
N GLU A 80 -5.89 -13.34 -15.26
CA GLU A 80 -6.30 -13.70 -16.63
C GLU A 80 -5.39 -13.10 -17.71
N GLN A 81 -4.70 -11.99 -17.42
CA GLN A 81 -3.72 -11.39 -18.32
C GLN A 81 -2.51 -12.31 -18.57
N PHE A 82 -2.20 -13.23 -17.65
CA PHE A 82 -1.06 -14.14 -17.77
C PHE A 82 -1.46 -15.49 -18.39
N SER A 83 -2.64 -16.00 -18.05
CA SER A 83 -3.13 -17.31 -18.50
C SER A 83 -4.66 -17.37 -18.53
N SER A 84 -5.21 -18.02 -19.56
CA SER A 84 -6.64 -18.36 -19.64
C SER A 84 -7.06 -19.38 -18.57
N PHE A 85 -6.13 -20.15 -18.02
CA PHE A 85 -6.35 -21.07 -16.89
C PHE A 85 -6.22 -20.35 -15.54
N SER A 86 -6.89 -19.20 -15.41
CA SER A 86 -6.73 -18.26 -14.29
C SER A 86 -7.00 -18.89 -12.92
N SER A 87 -7.92 -19.85 -12.82
CA SER A 87 -8.21 -20.55 -11.55
C SER A 87 -7.05 -21.43 -11.08
N SER A 88 -6.40 -22.16 -11.99
CA SER A 88 -5.24 -22.98 -11.64
C SER A 88 -3.99 -22.12 -11.43
N LEU A 89 -3.80 -21.04 -12.19
CA LEU A 89 -2.73 -20.08 -11.92
C LEU A 89 -2.92 -19.37 -10.56
N PHE A 90 -4.15 -19.00 -10.20
CA PHE A 90 -4.44 -18.44 -8.88
C PHE A 90 -4.10 -19.43 -7.75
N ALA A 91 -4.35 -20.73 -7.94
CA ALA A 91 -3.94 -21.77 -6.99
C ALA A 91 -2.42 -21.92 -6.89
N ILE A 92 -1.69 -21.86 -8.02
CA ILE A 92 -0.22 -21.85 -8.04
C ILE A 92 0.30 -20.64 -7.26
N LEU A 93 -0.26 -19.45 -7.49
CA LEU A 93 0.13 -18.24 -6.78
C LEU A 93 -0.14 -18.36 -5.28
N PHE A 94 -1.32 -18.84 -4.89
CA PHE A 94 -1.64 -19.13 -3.49
C PHE A 94 -0.59 -20.05 -2.85
N LYS A 95 -0.21 -21.13 -3.54
CA LYS A 95 0.80 -22.06 -3.04
C LYS A 95 2.23 -21.47 -3.02
N CYS A 96 2.60 -20.67 -4.02
CA CYS A 96 3.88 -19.97 -4.05
C CYS A 96 4.05 -19.04 -2.84
N PHE A 97 2.95 -18.39 -2.44
CA PHE A 97 2.92 -17.42 -1.34
C PHE A 97 2.34 -17.99 -0.04
N GLU A 98 2.31 -19.31 0.12
CA GLU A 98 1.82 -19.96 1.33
C GLU A 98 2.56 -19.41 2.58
N GLY A 99 1.79 -19.03 3.60
CA GLY A 99 2.28 -18.32 4.80
C GLY A 99 2.41 -16.81 4.63
N MET A 100 2.63 -16.30 3.41
CA MET A 100 2.83 -14.87 3.12
C MET A 100 1.53 -14.13 2.78
N VAL A 101 0.43 -14.84 2.52
CA VAL A 101 -0.85 -14.28 2.10
C VAL A 101 -1.97 -14.65 3.04
N HIS A 102 -3.04 -13.87 3.00
CA HIS A 102 -4.36 -14.27 3.45
C HIS A 102 -5.33 -14.26 2.27
N ILE A 103 -6.32 -15.15 2.32
CA ILE A 103 -7.42 -15.21 1.36
C ILE A 103 -8.62 -14.48 1.97
N LYS A 104 -9.18 -13.53 1.22
CA LYS A 104 -10.41 -12.82 1.56
C LYS A 104 -11.51 -13.27 0.61
N LYS A 105 -12.70 -13.54 1.14
CA LYS A 105 -13.91 -13.73 0.34
C LYS A 105 -14.61 -12.37 0.24
N LEU A 106 -14.71 -11.86 -0.98
CA LEU A 106 -15.38 -10.60 -1.25
C LEU A 106 -16.91 -10.78 -1.19
N PRO A 107 -17.70 -9.71 -0.98
CA PRO A 107 -19.17 -9.73 -1.02
C PRO A 107 -19.78 -10.47 -2.23
N SER A 108 -19.19 -10.33 -3.41
CA SER A 108 -19.52 -10.99 -4.68
C SER A 108 -19.24 -12.50 -4.69
N GLY A 109 -18.59 -13.02 -3.64
CA GLY A 109 -18.10 -14.40 -3.54
C GLY A 109 -16.75 -14.64 -4.22
N LEU A 110 -16.17 -13.63 -4.89
CA LEU A 110 -14.84 -13.72 -5.45
C LEU A 110 -13.78 -13.87 -4.35
N LEU A 111 -12.68 -14.55 -4.68
CA LEU A 111 -11.54 -14.71 -3.80
C LEU A 111 -10.48 -13.68 -4.13
N ARG A 112 -9.95 -13.03 -3.09
CA ARG A 112 -8.84 -12.10 -3.15
C ARG A 112 -7.67 -12.65 -2.36
N LEU A 113 -6.51 -12.75 -3.02
CA LEU A 113 -5.24 -13.08 -2.39
C LEU A 113 -4.54 -11.76 -2.07
N SER A 114 -4.21 -11.54 -0.81
CA SER A 114 -3.49 -10.33 -0.38
C SER A 114 -2.27 -10.71 0.46
N LEU A 115 -1.13 -10.09 0.17
CA LEU A 115 0.08 -10.25 0.96
C LEU A 115 -0.09 -9.65 2.35
N LYS A 116 0.40 -10.38 3.35
CA LYS A 116 0.55 -9.89 4.72
C LYS A 116 1.70 -8.88 4.81
N GLY A 117 1.79 -8.21 5.95
CA GLY A 117 2.76 -7.13 6.19
C GLY A 117 2.27 -5.79 5.67
N CYS A 118 2.90 -4.72 6.17
CA CYS A 118 2.50 -3.35 5.89
C CYS A 118 3.49 -2.68 4.94
N ARG A 119 3.04 -2.31 3.73
CA ARG A 119 3.86 -1.46 2.83
C ARG A 119 3.80 -0.02 3.32
N VAL A 120 4.95 0.54 3.69
CA VAL A 120 5.06 1.96 4.05
C VAL A 120 5.44 2.78 2.83
N PHE A 121 4.62 3.78 2.51
CA PHE A 121 4.91 4.80 1.50
C PHE A 121 5.59 5.98 2.18
N PHE A 122 6.85 6.23 1.83
CA PHE A 122 7.60 7.35 2.39
C PHE A 122 7.12 8.65 1.73
N SER A 123 6.61 9.59 2.54
CA SER A 123 6.09 10.87 2.07
C SER A 123 7.02 12.03 2.43
N GLY A 124 6.82 13.19 1.78
CA GLY A 124 7.58 14.42 2.03
C GLY A 124 8.98 14.45 1.40
N LEU A 125 9.18 13.72 0.30
CA LEU A 125 10.48 13.55 -0.35
C LEU A 125 10.59 14.23 -1.71
N GLU A 126 9.58 14.98 -2.14
CA GLU A 126 9.52 15.65 -3.45
C GLU A 126 10.74 16.58 -3.66
N ARG A 127 11.27 17.14 -2.58
CA ARG A 127 12.35 18.15 -2.60
C ARG A 127 13.67 17.68 -1.96
N ASP A 128 13.79 16.41 -1.56
CA ASP A 128 15.00 15.90 -0.88
C ASP A 128 15.58 14.65 -1.58
N PRO A 129 16.41 14.83 -2.62
CA PRO A 129 17.03 13.72 -3.34
C PRO A 129 17.92 12.85 -2.45
N SER A 130 18.56 13.43 -1.44
CA SER A 130 19.47 12.69 -0.56
C SER A 130 18.74 11.64 0.27
N ILE A 131 17.56 12.00 0.82
CA ILE A 131 16.74 11.06 1.57
C ILE A 131 16.01 10.10 0.65
N ARG A 132 15.60 10.51 -0.57
CA ARG A 132 15.07 9.56 -1.56
C ARG A 132 16.06 8.44 -1.85
N GLN A 133 17.31 8.80 -2.08
CA GLN A 133 18.37 7.82 -2.30
C GLN A 133 18.57 6.90 -1.09
N MET A 134 18.52 7.46 0.14
CA MET A 134 18.55 6.66 1.37
C MET A 134 17.37 5.67 1.48
N VAL A 135 16.15 6.08 1.12
CA VAL A 135 14.97 5.19 1.10
C VAL A 135 15.16 4.00 0.15
N LYS A 136 15.77 4.25 -1.01
CA LYS A 136 16.11 3.23 -2.01
C LYS A 136 17.20 2.27 -1.50
N GLU A 137 18.25 2.81 -0.89
CA GLU A 137 19.37 2.03 -0.32
C GLU A 137 18.91 1.11 0.82
N GLU A 138 17.99 1.57 1.65
CA GLU A 138 17.36 0.77 2.72
C GLU A 138 16.29 -0.19 2.17
N GLY A 139 16.17 -0.29 0.85
CA GLY A 139 15.43 -1.34 0.15
C GLY A 139 13.94 -1.09 -0.02
N SER A 140 13.45 0.12 0.23
CA SER A 140 12.08 0.51 -0.12
C SER A 140 12.00 0.92 -1.59
N SER A 141 10.85 0.64 -2.21
CA SER A 141 10.50 1.06 -3.58
C SER A 141 9.18 1.81 -3.61
N SER A 142 8.72 2.29 -2.44
CA SER A 142 7.40 2.84 -2.22
C SER A 142 7.45 4.29 -1.76
N LEU A 143 6.79 5.17 -2.52
CA LEU A 143 6.67 6.60 -2.19
C LEU A 143 5.23 7.06 -2.23
N LEU A 144 4.93 8.03 -1.40
CA LEU A 144 3.75 8.86 -1.57
C LEU A 144 4.20 10.25 -2.01
N LEU A 145 3.70 10.69 -3.15
CA LEU A 145 3.92 12.04 -3.66
C LEU A 145 2.65 12.87 -3.47
N ASN A 146 2.81 14.09 -3.01
CA ASN A 146 1.69 15.00 -2.81
C ASN A 146 1.45 15.85 -4.06
N TYR A 147 0.26 15.75 -4.65
CA TYR A 147 -0.15 16.49 -5.84
C TYR A 147 0.10 17.99 -5.70
N TYR A 148 -0.16 18.56 -4.53
CA TYR A 148 0.07 19.97 -4.22
C TYR A 148 1.51 20.42 -4.54
N TYR A 149 2.51 19.60 -4.23
CA TYR A 149 3.91 19.92 -4.48
C TYR A 149 4.35 19.57 -5.90
N ILE A 150 3.95 18.40 -6.41
CA ILE A 150 4.43 17.92 -7.71
C ILE A 150 3.81 18.67 -8.89
N ARG A 151 2.60 19.22 -8.77
CA ARG A 151 1.98 20.05 -9.82
C ARG A 151 2.80 21.30 -10.17
N GLN A 152 3.66 21.74 -9.26
CA GLN A 152 4.52 22.91 -9.42
C GLN A 152 5.92 22.57 -9.96
N ASN A 153 6.31 21.29 -9.93
CA ASN A 153 7.65 20.85 -10.33
C ASN A 153 7.57 20.11 -11.68
N ARG A 154 8.13 20.68 -12.76
CA ARG A 154 8.10 20.05 -14.09
C ARG A 154 8.88 18.73 -14.18
N TYR A 155 9.83 18.50 -13.28
CA TYR A 155 10.72 17.33 -13.27
C TYR A 155 10.33 16.30 -12.20
N TRP A 156 9.10 16.37 -11.67
CA TRP A 156 8.67 15.42 -10.64
C TRP A 156 8.66 13.96 -11.14
N THR A 157 8.49 13.76 -12.44
CA THR A 157 8.46 12.43 -13.08
C THR A 157 9.79 11.69 -13.02
N ASP A 158 10.91 12.40 -12.90
CA ASP A 158 12.24 11.80 -12.72
C ASP A 158 12.29 10.95 -11.43
N ILE A 159 11.48 11.32 -10.43
CA ILE A 159 11.32 10.53 -9.20
C ILE A 159 10.75 9.14 -9.51
N LEU A 160 9.95 8.99 -10.56
CA LEU A 160 9.31 7.71 -10.91
C LEU A 160 10.29 6.68 -11.50
N GLU A 161 11.49 7.10 -11.91
CA GLU A 161 12.53 6.19 -12.41
C GLU A 161 13.14 5.35 -11.28
N ASP A 162 13.16 5.90 -10.06
CA ASP A 162 13.77 5.28 -8.89
C ASP A 162 12.81 4.39 -8.09
N PHE A 163 11.51 4.55 -8.29
CA PHE A 163 10.48 3.92 -7.47
C PHE A 163 9.41 3.25 -8.31
N THR A 164 8.97 2.06 -7.90
CA THR A 164 8.00 1.25 -8.67
C THR A 164 6.62 1.22 -8.06
N ASN A 165 6.45 1.74 -6.84
CA ASN A 165 5.19 1.70 -6.10
C ASN A 165 4.87 3.10 -5.57
N VAL A 166 4.38 3.97 -6.45
CA VAL A 166 4.05 5.35 -6.12
C VAL A 166 2.55 5.53 -6.00
N VAL A 167 2.11 6.13 -4.89
CA VAL A 167 0.73 6.61 -4.72
C VAL A 167 0.76 8.14 -4.72
N ILE A 168 -0.23 8.75 -5.35
CA ILE A 168 -0.38 10.21 -5.34
C ILE A 168 -1.47 10.58 -4.35
N ASP A 169 -1.10 11.40 -3.37
CA ASP A 169 -2.05 12.06 -2.48
C ASP A 169 -2.56 13.36 -3.12
N SER A 170 -3.81 13.69 -2.88
CA SER A 170 -4.44 14.88 -3.42
C SER A 170 -3.87 16.19 -2.85
N GLY A 171 -3.34 16.15 -1.62
CA GLY A 171 -2.84 17.34 -0.93
C GLY A 171 -3.89 18.19 -0.24
N GLY A 172 -5.13 17.71 -0.10
CA GLY A 172 -6.20 18.41 0.63
C GLY A 172 -5.79 18.81 2.05
N TYR A 173 -5.15 17.90 2.79
CA TYR A 173 -4.60 18.19 4.12
C TYR A 173 -3.50 19.28 4.12
N SER A 174 -2.66 19.32 3.07
CA SER A 174 -1.58 20.32 2.97
C SER A 174 -2.14 21.74 2.79
N LEU A 175 -3.24 21.88 2.03
CA LEU A 175 -3.97 23.15 1.91
C LEU A 175 -4.59 23.55 3.25
N PHE A 176 -5.27 22.63 3.93
CA PHE A 176 -5.88 22.87 5.24
C PHE A 176 -4.85 23.33 6.29
N LYS A 177 -3.67 22.70 6.34
CA LYS A 177 -2.63 23.11 7.30
C LYS A 177 -2.10 24.52 7.02
N LYS A 178 -2.01 24.93 5.74
CA LYS A 178 -1.60 26.28 5.38
C LYS A 178 -2.67 27.32 5.76
N SER A 179 -3.95 27.01 5.60
CA SER A 179 -5.03 27.91 6.00
C SER A 179 -5.13 28.10 7.52
N LEU A 180 -4.73 27.10 8.31
CA LEU A 180 -4.68 27.19 9.78
C LEU A 180 -3.50 27.99 10.35
N LYS A 181 -2.37 28.13 9.63
CA LYS A 181 -1.20 28.91 10.06
C LYS A 181 -1.40 30.44 9.96
N LYS A 182 -2.65 30.87 9.95
CA LYS A 182 -3.08 32.25 9.71
C LYS A 182 -2.99 33.14 10.97
N ASP A 183 -2.83 32.55 12.16
CA ASP A 183 -2.73 33.29 13.42
C ASP A 183 -1.32 33.31 14.02
N ASP A 184 -0.98 34.53 14.45
CA ASP A 184 0.19 35.04 15.17
C ASP A 184 1.51 35.27 14.39
N ASN A 185 1.58 36.47 13.80
CA ASN A 185 2.79 37.31 13.66
C ASN A 185 3.93 36.94 12.68
N GLU A 186 3.80 35.94 11.82
CA GLU A 186 4.74 35.80 10.69
C GLU A 186 4.24 36.56 9.44
N PRO A 187 4.98 37.56 8.93
CA PRO A 187 4.68 38.15 7.63
C PRO A 187 4.87 37.07 6.56
N THR A 188 3.76 36.49 6.11
CA THR A 188 3.80 35.58 4.97
C THR A 188 3.96 36.42 3.71
N LEU A 189 5.03 36.15 2.95
CA LEU A 189 5.38 36.79 1.67
C LEU A 189 4.33 36.59 0.55
N PHE A 190 3.16 36.01 0.86
CA PHE A 190 2.12 35.63 -0.08
C PHE A 190 0.75 35.89 0.54
N ASN A 191 -0.14 36.58 -0.18
CA ASN A 191 -1.54 36.69 0.22
C ASN A 191 -2.17 35.29 0.20
N LEU A 192 -3.02 34.99 1.19
CA LEU A 192 -3.73 33.71 1.26
C LEU A 192 -4.68 33.50 0.06
N ASP A 193 -5.11 34.60 -0.57
CA ASP A 193 -5.88 34.59 -1.83
C ASP A 193 -5.06 34.05 -3.01
N ASP A 194 -3.73 33.98 -2.90
CA ASP A 194 -2.82 33.45 -3.91
C ASP A 194 -2.46 31.96 -3.70
N ILE A 195 -2.99 31.29 -2.67
CA ILE A 195 -2.80 29.84 -2.55
C ILE A 195 -3.64 29.17 -3.66
N PRO A 196 -3.01 28.53 -4.65
CA PRO A 196 -3.77 27.92 -5.73
C PRO A 196 -4.56 26.75 -5.16
N MET A 197 -5.88 26.91 -5.09
CA MET A 197 -6.81 25.86 -4.70
C MET A 197 -6.71 24.70 -5.69
N ILE A 198 -6.77 23.48 -5.16
CA ILE A 198 -6.85 22.27 -5.98
C ILE A 198 -8.32 22.02 -6.25
N THR A 199 -8.73 22.04 -7.53
CA THR A 199 -10.07 21.61 -7.93
C THR A 199 -10.08 20.13 -8.29
N VAL A 200 -11.26 19.51 -8.20
CA VAL A 200 -11.46 18.11 -8.59
C VAL A 200 -11.14 17.91 -10.07
N GLU A 201 -11.53 18.86 -10.92
CA GLU A 201 -11.30 18.84 -12.37
C GLU A 201 -9.82 18.91 -12.72
N GLU A 202 -9.06 19.78 -12.06
CA GLU A 202 -7.62 19.92 -12.27
C GLU A 202 -6.91 18.63 -11.87
N TYR A 203 -7.24 18.09 -10.69
CA TYR A 203 -6.65 16.84 -10.22
C TYR A 203 -7.07 15.64 -11.11
N ALA A 204 -8.32 15.58 -11.57
CA ALA A 204 -8.76 14.55 -12.52
C ALA A 204 -8.00 14.62 -13.85
N ALA A 205 -7.71 15.82 -14.35
CA ALA A 205 -6.89 15.99 -15.56
C ALA A 205 -5.47 15.46 -15.35
N PHE A 206 -4.87 15.72 -14.19
CA PHE A 206 -3.59 15.14 -13.80
C PHE A 206 -3.66 13.61 -13.74
N ILE A 207 -4.67 13.04 -13.07
CA ILE A 207 -4.87 11.59 -12.97
C ILE A 207 -4.96 10.96 -14.37
N ARG A 208 -5.80 11.50 -15.26
CA ARG A 208 -5.95 10.95 -16.62
C ARG A 208 -4.65 10.94 -17.40
N ARG A 209 -3.80 11.96 -17.20
CA ARG A 209 -2.50 12.08 -17.87
C ARG A 209 -1.51 11.01 -17.40
N TYR A 210 -1.56 10.59 -16.14
CA TYR A 210 -0.54 9.72 -15.53
C TYR A 210 -1.05 8.35 -15.05
N GLN A 211 -2.35 8.05 -15.15
CA GLN A 211 -2.96 6.80 -14.68
C GLN A 211 -2.37 5.52 -15.28
N SER A 212 -1.71 5.60 -16.44
CA SER A 212 -1.06 4.47 -17.11
C SER A 212 0.44 4.38 -16.83
N HIS A 213 1.00 5.27 -16.01
CA HIS A 213 2.42 5.24 -15.70
C HIS A 213 2.75 3.99 -14.86
N PRO A 214 3.73 3.15 -15.25
CA PRO A 214 3.97 1.84 -14.62
C PRO A 214 4.35 1.92 -13.14
N SER A 215 4.99 3.02 -12.71
CA SER A 215 5.35 3.24 -11.31
C SER A 215 4.21 3.73 -10.42
N ILE A 216 3.12 4.26 -11.00
CA ILE A 216 2.00 4.82 -10.24
C ILE A 216 0.93 3.74 -10.08
N ILE A 217 0.67 3.34 -8.84
CA ILE A 217 -0.25 2.23 -8.54
C ILE A 217 -1.66 2.70 -8.15
N GLY A 218 -1.81 3.98 -7.84
CA GLY A 218 -3.10 4.58 -7.56
C GLY A 218 -3.02 6.01 -7.03
N PHE A 219 -4.20 6.58 -6.77
CA PHE A 219 -4.41 7.96 -6.34
C PHE A 219 -5.37 7.97 -5.17
N PHE A 220 -5.10 8.77 -4.13
CA PHE A 220 -6.12 9.10 -3.14
C PHE A 220 -7.04 10.20 -3.67
N ASN A 221 -8.32 10.15 -3.29
CA ASN A 221 -9.26 11.19 -3.68
C ASN A 221 -8.95 12.53 -2.97
N LEU A 222 -9.51 13.60 -3.51
CA LEU A 222 -9.46 14.92 -2.87
C LEU A 222 -10.36 14.92 -1.63
N ASP A 223 -9.77 14.74 -0.46
CA ASP A 223 -10.48 14.72 0.80
C ASP A 223 -10.61 16.13 1.39
N VAL A 224 -11.72 16.34 2.10
CA VAL A 224 -11.99 17.59 2.82
C VAL A 224 -11.98 17.27 4.30
N VAL A 225 -10.99 17.81 5.00
CA VAL A 225 -10.76 17.52 6.43
C VAL A 225 -11.98 17.94 7.24
N GLY A 226 -12.62 16.98 7.90
CA GLY A 226 -13.82 17.21 8.70
C GLY A 226 -15.14 17.21 7.91
N ASP A 227 -15.10 17.04 6.58
CA ASP A 227 -16.30 16.96 5.73
C ASP A 227 -16.32 15.64 4.93
N PRO A 228 -16.89 14.57 5.53
CA PRO A 228 -17.00 13.27 4.86
C PRO A 228 -17.97 13.29 3.67
N VAL A 229 -18.98 14.18 3.68
CA VAL A 229 -19.96 14.29 2.58
C VAL A 229 -19.28 14.84 1.34
N GLU A 230 -18.52 15.92 1.47
CA GLU A 230 -17.78 16.50 0.36
C GLU A 230 -16.64 15.59 -0.11
N THR A 231 -15.97 14.90 0.82
CA THR A 231 -14.99 13.85 0.48
C THR A 231 -15.62 12.76 -0.41
N LYS A 232 -16.82 12.29 -0.09
CA LYS A 232 -17.56 11.29 -0.88
C LYS A 232 -17.96 11.84 -2.25
N ARG A 233 -18.42 13.09 -2.33
CA ARG A 233 -18.75 13.76 -3.60
C ARG A 233 -17.52 13.88 -4.50
N ASN A 234 -16.39 14.33 -3.96
CA ASN A 234 -15.13 14.42 -4.69
C ASN A 234 -14.68 13.04 -5.20
N TYR A 235 -14.81 11.99 -4.39
CA TYR A 235 -14.50 10.62 -4.81
C TYR A 235 -15.34 10.20 -6.02
N GLN A 236 -16.67 10.34 -5.94
CA GLN A 236 -17.57 9.98 -7.05
C GLN A 236 -17.27 10.80 -8.30
N ARG A 237 -17.05 12.11 -8.15
CA ARG A 237 -16.69 12.99 -9.26
C ARG A 237 -15.37 12.61 -9.92
N LEU A 238 -14.35 12.22 -9.16
CA LEU A 238 -13.09 11.72 -9.72
C LEU A 238 -13.29 10.40 -10.47
N LYS A 239 -14.13 9.50 -9.97
CA LYS A 239 -14.47 8.23 -10.66
C LYS A 239 -15.14 8.48 -12.01
N GLU A 240 -16.01 9.47 -12.10
CA GLU A 240 -16.63 9.90 -13.37
C GLU A 240 -15.61 10.50 -14.33
N LEU A 241 -14.77 11.42 -13.84
CA LEU A 241 -13.81 12.16 -14.67
C LEU A 241 -12.57 11.34 -15.06
N ALA A 242 -12.23 10.28 -14.33
CA ALA A 242 -11.07 9.41 -14.57
C ALA A 242 -11.44 7.93 -14.37
N PRO A 243 -12.33 7.36 -15.22
CA PRO A 243 -12.94 6.04 -14.99
C PRO A 243 -11.95 4.88 -15.07
N LYS A 244 -10.82 5.06 -15.76
CA LYS A 244 -9.77 4.04 -15.90
C LYS A 244 -8.75 4.08 -14.76
N ALA A 245 -8.79 5.10 -13.92
CA ALA A 245 -7.82 5.25 -12.84
C ALA A 245 -8.19 4.43 -11.61
N THR A 246 -7.17 3.91 -10.94
CA THR A 246 -7.28 3.35 -9.60
C THR A 246 -7.32 4.49 -8.59
N ILE A 247 -8.52 4.88 -8.17
CA ILE A 247 -8.75 5.89 -7.13
C ILE A 247 -9.15 5.15 -5.85
N TYR A 248 -8.35 5.29 -4.80
CA TYR A 248 -8.61 4.69 -3.50
C TYR A 248 -9.51 5.63 -2.68
N PRO A 249 -10.67 5.15 -2.20
CA PRO A 249 -11.53 5.96 -1.36
C PRO A 249 -10.87 6.22 0.00
N VAL A 250 -11.06 7.43 0.51
CA VAL A 250 -10.70 7.83 1.87
C VAL A 250 -11.95 7.87 2.73
N TRP A 251 -12.01 6.96 3.70
CA TRP A 251 -12.98 7.02 4.79
C TRP A 251 -12.43 7.87 5.93
N GLN A 252 -13.21 8.83 6.40
CA GLN A 252 -12.77 9.76 7.45
C GLN A 252 -13.01 9.16 8.84
N PHE A 253 -12.06 9.33 9.76
CA PHE A 253 -12.18 8.81 11.13
C PHE A 253 -13.39 9.34 11.91
N SER A 254 -13.93 10.51 11.54
CA SER A 254 -15.14 11.07 12.13
C SER A 254 -16.44 10.41 11.62
N ASP A 255 -16.36 9.60 10.57
CA ASP A 255 -17.51 8.98 9.92
C ASP A 255 -17.99 7.71 10.66
N SER A 256 -19.16 7.22 10.27
CA SER A 256 -19.83 6.04 10.82
C SER A 256 -19.22 4.73 10.28
N LEU A 257 -19.41 3.63 11.02
CA LEU A 257 -18.96 2.32 10.55
C LEU A 257 -19.86 1.78 9.42
N GLU A 258 -21.08 2.30 9.33
CA GLU A 258 -22.05 2.00 8.28
C GLU A 258 -21.56 2.58 6.94
N ALA A 259 -21.07 3.82 6.95
CA ALA A 259 -20.44 4.41 5.76
C ALA A 259 -19.18 3.64 5.33
N LEU A 260 -18.41 3.09 6.29
CA LEU A 260 -17.29 2.21 5.97
C LEU A 260 -17.76 0.88 5.36
N GLU A 261 -18.85 0.33 5.87
CA GLU A 261 -19.44 -0.91 5.35
C GLU A 261 -19.89 -0.77 3.89
N GLU A 262 -20.45 0.37 3.50
CA GLU A 262 -20.76 0.69 2.10
C GLU A 262 -19.50 0.56 1.22
N LEU A 263 -18.39 1.19 1.61
CA LEU A 263 -17.13 1.11 0.88
C LEU A 263 -16.57 -0.33 0.85
N VAL A 264 -16.71 -1.09 1.93
CA VAL A 264 -16.31 -2.50 1.97
C VAL A 264 -17.12 -3.33 0.98
N ASN A 265 -18.43 -3.05 0.87
CA ASN A 265 -19.34 -3.75 -0.04
C ASN A 265 -19.09 -3.42 -1.51
N GLU A 266 -18.50 -2.25 -1.81
CA GLU A 266 -18.02 -1.88 -3.15
C GLU A 266 -16.74 -2.62 -3.58
N GLU A 267 -16.17 -3.44 -2.70
CA GLU A 267 -15.02 -4.32 -2.97
C GLU A 267 -13.74 -3.61 -3.44
N HIS A 268 -13.50 -2.38 -2.98
CA HIS A 268 -12.25 -1.68 -3.29
C HIS A 268 -11.02 -2.52 -2.94
N GLU A 269 -9.98 -2.45 -3.76
CA GLU A 269 -8.71 -3.15 -3.51
C GLU A 269 -8.05 -2.70 -2.21
N LEU A 270 -8.25 -1.43 -1.87
CA LEU A 270 -7.69 -0.71 -0.75
C LEU A 270 -8.65 0.42 -0.35
N ILE A 271 -8.92 0.55 0.94
CA ILE A 271 -9.66 1.68 1.53
C ILE A 271 -8.72 2.42 2.48
N SER A 272 -8.68 3.73 2.39
CA SER A 272 -7.80 4.55 3.23
C SER A 272 -8.56 5.08 4.44
N ILE A 273 -7.90 5.09 5.60
CA ILE A 273 -8.43 5.61 6.85
C ILE A 273 -7.76 6.97 7.09
N GLY A 274 -8.51 8.05 6.84
CA GLY A 274 -8.10 9.45 6.95
C GLY A 274 -8.59 10.15 8.22
N GLY A 275 -8.25 11.43 8.37
CA GLY A 275 -8.73 12.25 9.49
C GLY A 275 -8.12 11.93 10.86
N LEU A 276 -7.07 11.09 10.91
CA LEU A 276 -6.48 10.59 12.14
C LEU A 276 -5.41 11.48 12.76
N VAL A 277 -4.67 12.24 11.94
CA VAL A 277 -3.48 13.02 12.37
C VAL A 277 -3.73 13.87 13.63
N PRO A 278 -4.87 14.59 13.78
CA PRO A 278 -5.15 15.37 15.01
C PRO A 278 -5.25 14.53 16.29
N TYR A 279 -5.57 13.24 16.18
CA TYR A 279 -5.81 12.33 17.31
C TYR A 279 -4.57 11.51 17.69
N LEU A 280 -3.57 11.38 16.80
CA LEU A 280 -2.43 10.48 17.01
C LEU A 280 -1.49 10.92 18.13
N SER A 281 -1.46 12.20 18.48
CA SER A 281 -0.57 12.73 19.53
C SER A 281 -1.17 12.70 20.94
N THR A 282 -2.50 12.87 21.07
CA THR A 282 -3.16 13.09 22.37
C THR A 282 -4.28 12.09 22.67
N ARG A 283 -4.77 11.36 21.67
CA ARG A 283 -5.96 10.49 21.78
C ARG A 283 -5.75 9.13 21.12
N GLN A 284 -4.54 8.60 21.23
CA GLN A 284 -4.17 7.35 20.58
C GLN A 284 -5.03 6.15 21.02
N GLU A 285 -5.45 6.10 22.29
CA GLU A 285 -6.37 5.06 22.78
C GLU A 285 -7.75 5.10 22.11
N VAL A 286 -8.24 6.30 21.75
CA VAL A 286 -9.49 6.45 20.99
C VAL A 286 -9.31 5.88 19.58
N VAL A 287 -8.17 6.16 18.95
CA VAL A 287 -7.82 5.60 17.64
C VAL A 287 -7.72 4.07 17.71
N ARG A 288 -7.02 3.54 18.72
CA ARG A 288 -6.87 2.10 18.97
C ARG A 288 -8.21 1.41 19.15
N LYS A 289 -9.12 1.99 19.95
CA LYS A 289 -10.49 1.43 20.15
C LYS A 289 -11.28 1.38 18.85
N LYS A 290 -11.24 2.46 18.05
CA LYS A 290 -11.96 2.52 16.77
C LYS A 290 -11.32 1.59 15.72
N PHE A 291 -9.99 1.47 15.69
CA PHE A 291 -9.29 0.47 14.87
C PHE A 291 -9.68 -0.95 15.27
N LYS A 292 -9.77 -1.26 16.57
CA LYS A 292 -10.25 -2.57 17.04
C LYS A 292 -11.63 -2.90 16.48
N ALA A 293 -12.56 -1.94 16.50
CA ALA A 293 -13.89 -2.11 15.91
C ALA A 293 -13.85 -2.31 14.38
N ILE A 294 -13.03 -1.54 13.67
CA ILE A 294 -12.86 -1.66 12.20
C ILE A 294 -12.28 -3.03 11.83
N PHE A 295 -11.18 -3.42 12.45
CA PHE A 295 -10.50 -4.67 12.11
C PHE A 295 -11.26 -5.91 12.55
N SER A 296 -11.99 -5.86 13.68
CA SER A 296 -12.87 -6.97 14.07
C SER A 296 -14.04 -7.17 13.09
N ARG A 297 -14.59 -6.08 12.54
CA ARG A 297 -15.76 -6.15 11.64
C ARG A 297 -15.38 -6.37 10.17
N PHE A 298 -14.27 -5.79 9.72
CA PHE A 298 -13.93 -5.67 8.30
C PHE A 298 -12.51 -6.13 7.93
N GLY A 299 -11.64 -6.43 8.90
CA GLY A 299 -10.21 -6.74 8.66
C GLY A 299 -9.99 -7.96 7.75
N GLU A 300 -10.89 -8.94 7.80
CA GLU A 300 -10.87 -10.12 6.93
C GLU A 300 -11.48 -9.87 5.55
N LYS A 301 -12.23 -8.78 5.36
CA LYS A 301 -12.97 -8.48 4.12
C LYS A 301 -12.22 -7.52 3.20
N THR A 302 -11.57 -6.51 3.76
CA THR A 302 -10.93 -5.43 2.98
C THR A 302 -9.51 -5.13 3.42
N ASN A 303 -8.72 -4.51 2.55
CA ASN A 303 -7.38 -4.03 2.88
C ASN A 303 -7.45 -2.54 3.26
N PHE A 304 -6.77 -2.18 4.33
CA PHE A 304 -6.75 -0.81 4.84
C PHE A 304 -5.39 -0.14 4.66
N HIS A 305 -5.43 1.13 4.25
CA HIS A 305 -4.29 2.05 4.26
C HIS A 305 -4.44 3.03 5.43
N PHE A 306 -3.40 3.20 6.24
CA PHE A 306 -3.40 4.17 7.34
C PHE A 306 -2.76 5.48 6.88
N LEU A 307 -3.60 6.51 6.64
CA LEU A 307 -3.09 7.81 6.19
C LEU A 307 -2.33 8.53 7.32
N GLY A 308 -1.11 8.95 7.02
CA GLY A 308 -0.21 9.61 7.97
C GLY A 308 0.25 8.72 9.14
N GLY A 309 0.04 7.40 9.04
CA GLY A 309 0.36 6.43 10.06
C GLY A 309 1.83 6.06 10.13
N GLY A 310 2.48 6.38 11.24
CA GLY A 310 3.89 6.05 11.48
C GLY A 310 4.16 5.85 12.95
N ASN A 311 3.45 4.93 13.59
CA ASN A 311 3.56 4.63 15.02
C ASN A 311 3.30 3.14 15.28
N GLU A 312 3.29 2.72 16.53
CA GLU A 312 3.13 1.33 16.97
C GLU A 312 1.81 0.67 16.52
N LEU A 313 0.80 1.45 16.12
CA LEU A 313 -0.45 0.90 15.56
C LEU A 313 -0.20 0.09 14.28
N LEU A 314 0.91 0.35 13.58
CA LEU A 314 1.36 -0.45 12.44
C LEU A 314 1.65 -1.92 12.79
N LEU A 315 1.92 -2.20 14.07
CA LEU A 315 2.18 -3.56 14.56
C LEU A 315 0.95 -4.18 15.22
N ASP A 316 0.07 -3.34 15.75
CA ASP A 316 -1.12 -3.78 16.50
C ASP A 316 -2.25 -4.25 15.58
N PHE A 317 -2.27 -3.78 14.33
CA PHE A 317 -3.32 -4.06 13.36
C PHE A 317 -2.74 -4.55 12.05
N ASN A 318 -3.46 -5.45 11.36
CA ASN A 318 -3.06 -6.01 10.06
C ASN A 318 -3.29 -4.99 8.92
N LEU A 319 -2.62 -3.84 9.01
CA LEU A 319 -2.65 -2.80 8.00
C LEU A 319 -1.94 -3.27 6.74
N PHE A 320 -2.61 -3.12 5.59
CA PHE A 320 -2.06 -3.51 4.30
C PHE A 320 -0.98 -2.53 3.84
N SER A 321 -1.18 -1.25 4.16
CA SER A 321 -0.20 -0.20 3.90
C SER A 321 -0.40 1.01 4.80
N SER A 322 0.57 1.92 4.77
CA SER A 322 0.54 3.20 5.48
C SER A 322 1.40 4.21 4.75
N ASP A 323 1.18 5.50 4.96
CA ASP A 323 2.14 6.53 4.57
C ASP A 323 2.58 7.33 5.79
N THR A 324 3.79 7.88 5.76
CA THR A 324 4.24 8.69 6.89
C THR A 324 5.43 9.58 6.53
N THR A 325 5.54 10.71 7.24
CA THR A 325 6.77 11.51 7.33
C THR A 325 7.48 11.32 8.68
N CYS A 326 7.07 10.36 9.52
CA CYS A 326 7.55 10.28 10.91
C CYS A 326 9.05 10.00 11.00
N TYR A 327 9.61 9.31 10.01
CA TYR A 327 11.04 9.03 9.90
C TYR A 327 11.89 10.31 9.77
N LEU A 328 11.30 11.44 9.35
CA LEU A 328 11.95 12.74 9.26
C LEU A 328 11.87 13.57 10.56
N ASN A 329 11.15 13.10 11.59
CA ASN A 329 10.89 13.89 12.79
C ASN A 329 12.17 14.27 13.56
N ALA A 330 13.23 13.48 13.43
CA ALA A 330 14.53 13.79 14.03
C ALA A 330 15.12 15.14 13.56
N ARG A 331 14.69 15.67 12.41
CA ARG A 331 15.10 17.00 11.91
C ARG A 331 14.42 18.16 12.63
N LYS A 332 13.28 17.92 13.28
CA LYS A 332 12.45 19.00 13.84
C LYS A 332 12.97 19.49 15.18
N SER A 333 13.44 18.59 16.04
CA SER A 333 14.06 18.94 17.32
C SER A 333 14.77 17.74 17.95
N ILE A 334 15.67 18.03 18.90
CA ILE A 334 16.36 17.02 19.72
C ILE A 334 15.35 16.10 20.44
N LYS A 335 14.25 16.67 20.94
CA LYS A 335 13.17 15.90 21.62
C LYS A 335 12.42 14.93 20.68
N GLN A 336 12.53 15.12 19.37
CA GLN A 336 11.93 14.26 18.35
C GLN A 336 12.93 13.30 17.70
N LYS A 337 14.18 13.29 18.19
CA LYS A 337 15.25 12.39 17.78
C LYS A 337 15.02 11.00 18.39
N LYS A 338 13.98 10.31 17.91
CA LYS A 338 13.61 8.95 18.32
C LYS A 338 13.77 7.97 17.18
N PHE A 339 14.11 6.73 17.50
CA PHE A 339 14.23 5.66 16.51
C PHE A 339 13.44 4.40 16.88
N TYR A 340 13.14 3.58 15.87
CA TYR A 340 12.50 2.29 16.07
C TYR A 340 13.51 1.19 16.40
N LEU A 341 13.24 0.46 17.48
CA LEU A 341 13.82 -0.84 17.75
C LEU A 341 13.21 -1.91 16.83
N GLU A 342 13.82 -3.10 16.77
CA GLU A 342 13.32 -4.20 15.92
C GLU A 342 11.91 -4.66 16.32
N ASN A 343 11.58 -4.59 17.61
CA ASN A 343 10.24 -4.85 18.15
C ASN A 343 9.22 -3.72 17.83
N GLY A 344 9.67 -2.63 17.20
CA GLY A 344 8.89 -1.46 16.81
C GLY A 344 8.57 -0.47 17.92
N GLU A 345 9.14 -0.66 19.11
CA GLU A 345 9.14 0.38 20.13
C GLU A 345 9.96 1.59 19.67
N ARG A 346 9.46 2.80 19.99
CA ARG A 346 10.11 4.05 19.63
C ARG A 346 10.81 4.66 20.83
N VAL A 347 12.13 4.59 20.86
CA VAL A 347 12.96 5.06 21.98
C VAL A 347 13.76 6.31 21.61
N ASP A 348 14.24 7.05 22.61
CA ASP A 348 15.15 8.17 22.38
C ASP A 348 16.47 7.68 21.77
N ALA A 349 16.96 8.39 20.76
CA ALA A 349 18.24 8.06 20.16
C ALA A 349 19.39 8.46 21.11
N PRO A 350 20.49 7.69 21.15
CA PRO A 350 21.70 8.11 21.83
C PRO A 350 22.12 9.52 21.39
N MET A 351 22.73 10.30 22.29
CA MET A 351 23.18 11.65 21.97
C MET A 351 24.13 11.65 20.74
N GLU A 352 24.89 10.55 20.61
CA GLU A 352 26.01 10.41 19.66
C GLU A 352 25.55 9.99 18.26
N MET A 353 24.35 9.41 18.17
CA MET A 353 23.79 8.98 16.89
C MET A 353 23.44 10.21 16.04
N SER A 354 23.90 10.31 14.80
CA SER A 354 23.56 11.48 13.98
C SER A 354 22.06 11.51 13.63
N VAL A 355 21.52 12.69 13.30
CA VAL A 355 20.14 12.81 12.78
C VAL A 355 19.94 11.93 11.54
N MET A 356 20.96 11.82 10.68
CA MET A 356 20.89 11.01 9.46
C MET A 356 20.87 9.52 9.77
N ASP A 357 21.59 9.06 10.79
CA ASP A 357 21.55 7.66 11.21
C ASP A 357 20.21 7.29 11.83
N VAL A 358 19.59 8.21 12.60
CA VAL A 358 18.22 8.02 13.11
C VAL A 358 17.22 7.90 11.96
N ILE A 359 17.31 8.78 10.96
CA ILE A 359 16.45 8.72 9.76
C ILE A 359 16.64 7.39 9.04
N ARG A 360 17.89 6.99 8.79
CA ARG A 360 18.24 5.73 8.12
C ARG A 360 17.68 4.51 8.86
N GLN A 361 17.87 4.45 10.18
CA GLN A 361 17.35 3.38 11.02
C GLN A 361 15.81 3.31 10.97
N ASN A 362 15.13 4.46 11.01
CA ASN A 362 13.68 4.51 10.90
C ASN A 362 13.17 4.06 9.52
N ILE A 363 13.85 4.46 8.45
CA ILE A 363 13.56 3.98 7.10
C ILE A 363 13.70 2.47 7.02
N ARG A 364 14.82 1.92 7.51
CA ARG A 364 15.07 0.47 7.54
C ARG A 364 13.97 -0.28 8.26
N PHE A 365 13.61 0.17 9.46
CA PHE A 365 12.53 -0.45 10.23
C PHE A 365 11.21 -0.43 9.46
N LEU A 366 10.77 0.74 8.97
CA LEU A 366 9.50 0.90 8.26
C LEU A 366 9.47 0.09 6.96
N ALA A 367 10.57 0.07 6.19
CA ALA A 367 10.69 -0.74 4.98
C ALA A 367 10.64 -2.24 5.27
N SER A 368 11.12 -2.68 6.45
CA SER A 368 11.07 -4.08 6.86
C SER A 368 9.64 -4.60 7.09
N LEU A 369 8.69 -3.72 7.44
CA LEU A 369 7.30 -4.10 7.74
C LEU A 369 6.61 -4.76 6.55
N GLU A 370 7.03 -4.46 5.32
CA GLU A 370 6.45 -5.05 4.11
C GLU A 370 6.68 -6.57 4.01
N LYS A 371 7.76 -7.05 4.63
CA LYS A 371 8.17 -8.48 4.66
C LYS A 371 7.81 -9.18 5.97
N ARG A 372 7.14 -8.51 6.92
CA ARG A 372 6.69 -9.14 8.17
C ARG A 372 5.39 -9.90 7.90
N TYR A 373 5.53 -11.17 7.49
CA TYR A 373 4.39 -12.05 7.18
C TYR A 373 3.83 -12.79 8.40
N GLU A 374 4.59 -12.86 9.48
CA GLU A 374 4.12 -13.45 10.74
C GLU A 374 3.33 -12.42 11.56
N PRO A 375 2.23 -12.82 12.22
CA PRO A 375 1.50 -11.93 13.10
C PRO A 375 2.41 -11.47 14.26
N LEU A 376 2.52 -10.16 14.46
CA LEU A 376 3.10 -9.59 15.68
C LEU A 376 2.10 -9.59 16.86
N GLN A 377 1.13 -10.52 16.86
CA GLN A 377 0.11 -10.63 17.91
C GLN A 377 0.76 -11.06 19.24
N GLN A 378 1.41 -10.12 19.92
CA GLN A 378 2.05 -10.27 21.22
C GLN A 378 1.72 -9.13 22.19
N ARG A 379 0.85 -8.17 21.82
CA ARG A 379 0.45 -7.06 22.72
C ARG A 379 -1.05 -6.95 23.00
N LEU A 380 -1.84 -7.95 22.58
CA LEU A 380 -3.28 -7.99 22.86
C LEU A 380 -3.65 -9.35 23.48
N VAL A 381 -3.15 -9.56 24.70
CA VAL A 381 -3.78 -10.41 25.72
C VAL A 381 -4.10 -9.49 26.89
#